data_AF-A0A420G086-F1
#
_entry.id   AF-A0A420G086-F1
#
_cell.length_a   1.000
_cell.length_b   1.000
_cell.length_c   1.000
_cell.angle_alpha   90.00
_cell.angle_beta   90.00
_cell.angle_gamma   90.00
#
_symmetry.space_group_name_H-M   'P 1'
#
loop_
_entity.id
_entity.type
_entity.pdbx_description
1 polymer ?
#
loop_
_entity_poly.entity_id
_entity_poly.type
_entity_poly.pdbx_seq_one_letter_code
_entity_poly.pdbx_strand_id
1 'polypeptide(L)'
;MKLLRVIFFLLVGLSAIGLCTAGFYFGQGIVFAQQWPLFEALRNTASIIFAVVGAWLAIIYPERLKLSMRGQRQKRANGDNMGLLLTPVVHSTFLLVALLLIGVSAPLIKQLPAVQPHLPFFRGVSFLILVLLTLWQVVIVVLTIFPAELVKTADDIGSGIAATHDHYEKLFAKKKRPPARNDEGRQ
;
A
#
# COMPACT_ATOMS: atom_id res chain seq x y z
N MET A 1 20.75 5.50 14.40
CA MET A 1 19.59 5.12 13.55
C MET A 1 18.24 5.20 14.26
N LYS A 2 18.05 4.66 15.47
CA LYS A 2 16.76 4.74 16.20
C LYS A 2 16.30 6.18 16.48
N LEU A 3 17.22 7.05 16.91
CA LEU A 3 16.95 8.47 17.15
C LEU A 3 16.48 9.22 15.89
N LEU A 4 17.14 8.99 14.75
CA LEU A 4 16.75 9.60 13.47
C LEU A 4 15.34 9.20 13.04
N ARG A 5 14.97 7.92 13.23
CA ARG A 5 13.61 7.44 12.93
C ARG A 5 12.57 8.11 13.82
N VAL A 6 12.84 8.23 15.12
CA VAL A 6 11.93 8.90 16.07
C VAL A 6 11.74 10.37 15.70
N ILE A 7 12.82 11.09 15.40
CA ILE A 7 12.76 12.50 14.97
C ILE A 7 11.95 12.63 13.68
N PHE A 8 12.16 11.75 12.71
CA PHE A 8 11.38 11.74 11.47
C PHE A 8 9.89 11.54 11.72
N PHE A 9 9.49 10.54 12.51
CA PHE A 9 8.07 10.30 12.83
C PHE A 9 7.46 11.47 13.61
N LEU A 10 8.21 12.12 14.52
CA LEU A 10 7.76 13.30 15.23
C LEU A 10 7.54 14.50 14.29
N LEU A 11 8.47 14.75 13.35
CA LEU A 11 8.32 15.82 12.36
C LEU A 11 7.11 15.60 11.45
N VAL A 12 6.90 14.37 10.98
CA VAL A 12 5.73 14.00 10.18
C VAL A 12 4.45 14.17 11.00
N GLY A 13 4.43 13.72 12.25
CA GLY A 13 3.28 13.88 13.14
C GLY A 13 2.94 15.34 13.40
N LEU A 14 3.95 16.18 13.68
CA LEU A 14 3.76 17.62 13.90
C LEU A 14 3.23 18.32 12.64
N SER A 15 3.79 17.98 11.47
CA SER A 15 3.32 18.49 10.18
C SER A 15 1.87 18.08 9.91
N ALA A 16 1.51 16.82 10.19
CA ALA A 16 0.14 16.32 10.04
C ALA A 16 -0.85 17.07 10.96
N ILE A 17 -0.49 17.30 12.22
CA ILE A 17 -1.30 18.09 13.16
C ILE A 17 -1.45 19.52 12.65
N GLY A 18 -0.36 20.15 12.20
CA GLY A 18 -0.36 21.48 11.60
C GLY A 18 -1.31 21.57 10.41
N LEU A 19 -1.23 20.63 9.47
CA LEU A 19 -2.13 20.53 8.32
C LEU A 19 -3.59 20.34 8.72
N CYS A 20 -3.88 19.53 9.75
CA CYS A 20 -5.25 19.34 10.24
C CYS A 20 -5.81 20.63 10.85
N THR A 21 -5.03 21.30 11.70
CA THR A 21 -5.43 22.59 12.29
C THR A 21 -5.63 23.67 11.24
N ALA A 22 -4.68 23.82 10.32
CA ALA A 22 -4.78 24.76 9.20
C ALA A 22 -5.98 24.42 8.31
N GLY A 23 -6.17 23.14 7.99
CA GLY A 23 -7.30 22.66 7.19
C GLY A 23 -8.64 22.98 7.84
N PHE A 24 -8.78 22.80 9.15
CA PHE A 24 -10.00 23.19 9.83
C PHE A 24 -10.22 24.70 9.83
N TYR A 25 -9.21 25.50 10.19
CA TYR A 25 -9.35 26.96 10.28
C TYR A 25 -9.57 27.62 8.90
N PHE A 26 -8.71 27.32 7.91
CA PHE A 26 -8.84 27.88 6.56
C PHE A 26 -9.98 27.24 5.76
N GLY A 27 -10.31 25.97 6.05
CA GLY A 27 -11.39 25.24 5.38
C GLY A 27 -12.77 25.81 5.60
N GLN A 28 -12.99 26.60 6.66
CA GLN A 28 -14.26 27.31 6.89
C GLN A 28 -14.56 28.33 5.77
N GLY A 29 -13.52 28.94 5.20
CA GLY A 29 -13.62 29.89 4.10
C GLY A 29 -13.78 29.23 2.72
N ILE A 30 -13.43 27.95 2.59
CA ILE A 30 -13.44 27.24 1.31
C ILE A 30 -14.86 26.72 1.03
N VAL A 31 -15.46 27.19 -0.06
CA VAL A 31 -16.78 26.72 -0.49
C VAL A 31 -16.72 25.25 -0.87
N PHE A 32 -17.75 24.48 -0.51
CA PHE A 32 -17.78 23.03 -0.77
C PHE A 32 -17.59 22.67 -2.26
N ALA A 33 -18.03 23.53 -3.19
CA ALA A 33 -17.83 23.32 -4.63
C ALA A 33 -16.34 23.22 -5.01
N GLN A 34 -15.46 23.92 -4.30
CA GLN A 34 -14.01 23.81 -4.48
C GLN A 34 -13.41 22.59 -3.76
N GLN A 35 -14.07 22.11 -2.70
CA GLN A 35 -13.67 20.89 -1.98
C GLN A 35 -14.05 19.61 -2.75
N TRP A 36 -15.11 19.65 -3.56
CA TRP A 36 -15.65 18.48 -4.24
C TRP A 36 -14.66 17.79 -5.21
N PRO A 37 -13.92 18.52 -6.08
CA PRO A 37 -12.91 17.91 -6.95
C PRO A 37 -11.83 17.15 -6.18
N LEU A 38 -11.47 17.63 -4.98
CA LEU A 38 -10.49 16.95 -4.12
C LEU A 38 -11.05 15.62 -3.59
N PHE A 39 -12.31 15.58 -3.15
CA PHE A 39 -12.96 14.32 -2.76
C PHE A 39 -13.07 13.33 -3.94
N GLU A 40 -13.36 13.81 -5.14
CA GLU A 40 -13.37 12.97 -6.34
C GLU A 40 -11.98 12.43 -6.68
N ALA A 41 -10.95 13.27 -6.60
CA ALA A 41 -9.56 12.86 -6.81
C ALA A 41 -9.13 11.80 -5.78
N LEU A 42 -9.49 11.97 -4.49
CA LEU A 42 -9.26 10.97 -3.44
C LEU A 42 -9.97 9.66 -3.78
N ARG A 43 -11.23 9.71 -4.22
CA ARG A 43 -12.02 8.52 -4.58
C ARG A 43 -11.40 7.76 -5.74
N ASN A 44 -10.98 8.46 -6.79
CA ASN A 44 -10.31 7.86 -7.94
C ASN A 44 -8.97 7.25 -7.56
N THR A 45 -8.20 7.93 -6.71
CA THR A 45 -6.92 7.40 -6.24
C THR A 45 -7.15 6.16 -5.35
N ALA A 46 -8.21 6.13 -4.55
CA ALA A 46 -8.56 4.99 -3.71
C ALA A 46 -8.99 3.78 -4.54
N SER A 47 -9.75 3.96 -5.62
CA SER A 47 -10.13 2.87 -6.53
C SER A 47 -8.93 2.28 -7.27
N ILE A 48 -7.96 3.11 -7.69
CA ILE A 48 -6.71 2.65 -8.30
C ILE A 48 -5.92 1.79 -7.32
N ILE A 49 -5.72 2.26 -6.08
CA ILE A 49 -5.01 1.51 -5.04
C ILE A 49 -5.72 0.18 -4.77
N PHE A 50 -7.05 0.21 -4.61
CA PHE A 50 -7.84 -1.00 -4.38
C PHE A 50 -7.66 -2.02 -5.51
N ALA A 51 -7.67 -1.58 -6.77
CA ALA A 51 -7.46 -2.45 -7.93
C ALA A 51 -6.04 -3.04 -7.97
N VAL A 52 -5.02 -2.20 -7.80
CA VAL A 52 -3.60 -2.62 -7.84
C VAL A 52 -3.30 -3.61 -6.71
N VAL A 53 -3.66 -3.28 -5.47
CA VAL A 53 -3.41 -4.17 -4.32
C VAL A 53 -4.22 -5.48 -4.43
N GLY A 54 -5.46 -5.41 -4.93
CA GLY A 54 -6.27 -6.59 -5.19
C GLY A 54 -5.61 -7.54 -6.20
N ALA A 55 -5.05 -7.00 -7.29
CA ALA A 55 -4.31 -7.79 -8.28
C ALA A 55 -3.02 -8.40 -7.68
N TRP A 56 -2.26 -7.62 -6.91
CA TRP A 56 -1.05 -8.11 -6.24
C TRP A 56 -1.34 -9.26 -5.26
N LEU A 57 -2.42 -9.16 -4.46
CA LEU A 57 -2.81 -10.26 -3.57
C LEU A 57 -3.14 -11.55 -4.32
N ALA A 58 -3.79 -11.44 -5.50
CA ALA A 58 -4.11 -12.60 -6.32
C ALA A 58 -2.84 -13.27 -6.91
N ILE A 59 -1.81 -12.48 -7.23
CA ILE A 59 -0.54 -12.97 -7.79
C ILE A 59 0.37 -13.55 -6.71
N ILE A 60 0.57 -12.86 -5.58
CA ILE A 60 1.55 -13.25 -4.54
C ILE A 60 1.01 -14.37 -3.62
N TYR A 61 -0.29 -14.40 -3.32
CA TYR A 61 -0.88 -15.36 -2.38
C TYR A 61 -2.00 -16.23 -2.99
N PRO A 62 -1.76 -16.92 -4.14
CA PRO A 62 -2.78 -17.71 -4.81
C PRO A 62 -3.29 -18.88 -3.95
N GLU A 63 -2.41 -19.48 -3.14
CA GLU A 63 -2.68 -20.65 -2.28
C GLU A 63 -3.64 -20.34 -1.13
N ARG A 64 -3.55 -19.14 -0.54
CA ARG A 64 -4.34 -18.78 0.66
C ARG A 64 -5.70 -18.19 0.30
N LEU A 65 -5.81 -17.53 -0.86
CA LEU A 65 -7.10 -17.10 -1.41
C LEU A 65 -8.00 -18.32 -1.72
N LYS A 66 -7.42 -19.36 -2.32
CA LYS A 66 -8.11 -20.64 -2.64
C LYS A 66 -8.63 -21.36 -1.39
N LEU A 67 -7.90 -21.33 -0.27
CA LEU A 67 -8.31 -21.93 1.00
C LEU A 67 -9.48 -21.17 1.66
N SER A 68 -9.50 -19.84 1.56
CA SER A 68 -10.63 -19.03 2.08
C SER A 68 -11.93 -19.25 1.28
N MET A 69 -11.83 -19.46 -0.04
CA MET A 69 -12.98 -19.73 -0.91
C MET A 69 -13.50 -21.17 -0.81
N ARG A 70 -12.68 -22.14 -0.36
CA ARG A 70 -13.06 -23.56 -0.30
C ARG A 70 -13.75 -24.00 0.98
N GLY A 71 -13.98 -23.12 1.96
CA GLY A 71 -14.81 -23.43 3.14
C GLY A 71 -14.33 -24.63 3.98
N GLN A 72 -13.09 -25.09 3.79
CA GLN A 72 -12.58 -26.25 4.52
C GLN A 72 -12.14 -25.79 5.91
N ARG A 73 -13.03 -26.04 6.86
CA ARG A 73 -12.88 -25.85 8.30
C ARG A 73 -11.80 -26.79 8.85
N GLN A 74 -10.53 -26.52 8.56
CA GLN A 74 -9.42 -27.26 9.15
C GLN A 74 -8.86 -26.52 10.36
N LYS A 75 -8.90 -27.24 11.48
CA LYS A 75 -8.50 -26.83 12.83
C LYS A 75 -7.18 -26.06 12.86
N ARG A 76 -7.21 -24.98 13.64
CA ARG A 76 -6.09 -24.20 14.19
C ARG A 76 -4.73 -24.90 14.11
N ALA A 77 -3.82 -24.31 13.34
CA ALA A 77 -2.40 -24.38 13.58
C ALA A 77 -1.88 -22.94 13.79
N ASN A 78 -1.21 -22.75 14.92
CA ASN A 78 -0.52 -21.53 15.33
C ASN A 78 0.31 -20.93 14.19
N GLY A 79 0.23 -19.61 13.99
CA GLY A 79 1.04 -18.92 13.00
C GLY A 79 0.51 -17.55 12.63
N ASP A 80 0.52 -16.66 13.61
CA ASP A 80 0.52 -15.20 13.53
C ASP A 80 1.07 -14.65 12.19
N ASN A 81 0.45 -13.56 11.68
CA ASN A 81 0.81 -12.74 10.48
C ASN A 81 -0.17 -12.76 9.27
N MET A 82 -1.27 -13.52 9.28
CA MET A 82 -2.27 -13.47 8.17
C MET A 82 -3.02 -12.11 8.13
N GLY A 83 -3.22 -11.46 9.28
CA GLY A 83 -3.91 -10.17 9.36
C GLY A 83 -3.10 -9.00 8.80
N LEU A 84 -1.76 -9.07 8.84
CA LEU A 84 -0.88 -7.94 8.47
C LEU A 84 -0.92 -7.62 6.97
N LEU A 85 -1.14 -8.63 6.11
CA LEU A 85 -1.12 -8.48 4.64
C LEU A 85 -2.46 -8.04 4.04
N LEU A 86 -3.57 -8.36 4.69
CA LEU A 86 -4.91 -7.90 4.29
C LEU A 86 -5.23 -6.51 4.84
N THR A 87 -4.44 -6.03 5.81
CA THR A 87 -4.61 -4.72 6.45
C THR A 87 -4.69 -3.58 5.41
N PRO A 88 -3.79 -3.46 4.42
CA PRO A 88 -3.85 -2.36 3.44
C PRO A 88 -5.11 -2.38 2.56
N VAL A 89 -5.60 -3.57 2.18
CA VAL A 89 -6.82 -3.72 1.38
C VAL A 89 -8.05 -3.27 2.16
N VAL A 90 -8.20 -3.74 3.39
CA VAL A 90 -9.34 -3.36 4.25
C VAL A 90 -9.34 -1.85 4.50
N HIS A 91 -8.18 -1.24 4.72
CA HIS A 91 -8.06 0.20 4.94
C HIS A 91 -8.42 1.02 3.69
N SER A 92 -8.05 0.53 2.50
CA SER A 92 -8.42 1.16 1.22
C SER A 92 -9.91 1.02 0.91
N THR A 93 -10.51 -0.15 1.16
CA THR A 93 -11.97 -0.34 1.02
C THR A 93 -12.74 0.56 1.96
N PHE A 94 -12.28 0.74 3.21
CA PHE A 94 -12.90 1.65 4.17
C PHE A 94 -12.89 3.10 3.67
N LEU A 95 -11.78 3.59 3.11
CA LEU A 95 -11.73 4.92 2.48
C LEU A 95 -12.74 5.05 1.34
N LEU A 96 -12.86 4.03 0.49
CA LEU A 96 -13.77 4.04 -0.65
C LEU A 96 -15.23 4.14 -0.19
N VAL A 97 -15.60 3.36 0.83
CA VAL A 97 -16.93 3.42 1.48
C VAL A 97 -17.15 4.79 2.14
N ALA A 98 -16.18 5.32 2.88
CA ALA A 98 -16.30 6.63 3.52
C ALA A 98 -16.51 7.76 2.49
N LEU A 99 -15.76 7.75 1.38
CA LEU A 99 -15.88 8.74 0.31
C LEU A 99 -17.20 8.64 -0.48
N LEU A 100 -17.75 7.44 -0.61
CA LEU A 100 -19.10 7.22 -1.16
C LEU A 100 -20.16 7.80 -0.23
N LEU A 101 -20.07 7.50 1.07
CA LEU A 101 -21.00 8.02 2.08
C LEU A 101 -20.94 9.55 2.14
N ILE A 102 -19.75 10.16 2.13
CA ILE A 102 -19.59 11.62 2.07
C ILE A 102 -20.20 12.18 0.78
N GLY A 103 -19.96 11.51 -0.36
CA GLY A 103 -20.49 11.91 -1.66
C GLY A 103 -22.02 11.96 -1.71
N VAL A 104 -22.70 11.01 -1.07
CA VAL A 104 -24.17 10.95 -1.00
C VAL A 104 -24.74 11.85 0.09
N SER A 105 -24.12 11.89 1.27
CA SER A 105 -24.62 12.65 2.43
C SER A 105 -24.44 14.16 2.29
N ALA A 106 -23.36 14.64 1.65
CA ALA A 106 -23.10 16.06 1.50
C ALA A 106 -24.23 16.87 0.80
N PRO A 107 -24.80 16.43 -0.34
CA PRO A 107 -25.93 17.13 -0.95
C PRO A 107 -27.22 17.03 -0.12
N LEU A 108 -27.47 15.92 0.59
CA LEU A 108 -28.62 15.75 1.48
C LEU A 108 -28.58 16.75 2.64
N ILE A 109 -27.43 16.90 3.30
CA ILE A 109 -27.24 17.80 4.44
C ILE A 109 -27.41 19.27 4.03
N LYS A 110 -26.99 19.63 2.81
CA LYS A 110 -27.14 21.01 2.29
C LYS A 110 -28.60 21.44 2.06
N GLN A 111 -29.53 20.51 1.89
CA GLN A 111 -30.94 20.83 1.70
C GLN A 111 -31.67 21.19 3.00
N LEU A 112 -31.04 20.94 4.16
CA LEU A 112 -31.65 21.22 5.46
C LEU A 112 -31.53 22.71 5.83
N PRO A 113 -32.64 23.44 6.01
CA PRO A 113 -32.62 24.86 6.35
C PRO A 113 -31.97 25.15 7.72
N ALA A 114 -31.98 24.18 8.64
CA ALA A 114 -31.34 24.27 9.96
C ALA A 114 -29.80 24.31 9.91
N VAL A 115 -29.18 23.93 8.78
CA VAL A 115 -27.71 23.84 8.64
C VAL A 115 -27.12 25.14 8.10
N GLN A 116 -27.94 26.04 7.54
CA GLN A 116 -27.48 27.30 6.94
C GLN A 116 -26.68 28.22 7.89
N PRO A 117 -27.07 28.42 9.17
CA PRO A 117 -26.32 29.31 10.07
C PRO A 117 -24.93 28.76 10.43
N HIS A 118 -24.73 27.44 10.36
CA HIS A 118 -23.48 26.77 10.73
C HIS A 118 -22.69 26.26 9.52
N LEU A 119 -23.05 26.70 8.31
CA LEU A 119 -22.37 26.35 7.05
C LEU A 119 -20.84 26.49 7.10
N PRO A 120 -20.25 27.58 7.66
CA PRO A 120 -18.80 27.71 7.75
C PRO A 120 -18.16 26.60 8.60
N PHE A 121 -18.79 26.24 9.72
CA PHE A 121 -18.32 25.15 10.58
C PHE A 121 -18.35 23.81 9.84
N PHE A 122 -19.45 23.47 9.16
CA PHE A 122 -19.54 22.24 8.36
C PHE A 122 -18.54 22.21 7.20
N ARG A 123 -18.22 23.35 6.59
CA ARG A 123 -17.15 23.45 5.57
C ARG A 123 -15.78 23.18 6.15
N GLY A 124 -15.47 23.71 7.34
CA GLY A 124 -14.24 23.43 8.07
C GLY A 124 -14.12 21.95 8.46
N VAL A 125 -15.20 21.35 8.96
CA VAL A 125 -15.25 19.91 9.28
C VAL A 125 -15.05 19.06 8.03
N SER A 126 -15.74 19.37 6.93
CA SER A 126 -15.59 18.68 5.64
C SER A 126 -14.14 18.74 5.14
N PHE A 127 -13.51 19.91 5.21
CA PHE A 127 -12.12 20.07 4.77
C PHE A 127 -11.13 19.36 5.70
N LEU A 128 -11.37 19.37 7.02
CA LEU A 128 -10.59 18.58 7.98
C LEU A 128 -10.67 17.08 7.68
N ILE A 129 -11.87 16.56 7.41
CA ILE A 129 -12.08 15.18 6.97
C ILE A 129 -11.27 14.91 5.70
N LEU A 130 -11.33 15.80 4.71
CA LEU A 130 -10.56 15.68 3.48
C LEU A 130 -9.05 15.57 3.75
N VAL A 131 -8.50 16.45 4.60
CA VAL A 131 -7.08 16.43 4.99
C VAL A 131 -6.72 15.11 5.67
N LEU A 132 -7.54 14.65 6.62
CA LEU A 132 -7.32 13.39 7.32
C LEU A 132 -7.33 12.19 6.37
N LEU A 133 -8.32 12.11 5.47
CA LEU A 133 -8.37 11.05 4.46
C LEU A 133 -7.17 11.12 3.52
N THR A 134 -6.72 12.32 3.14
CA THR A 134 -5.56 12.50 2.26
C THR A 134 -4.28 11.97 2.93
N LEU A 135 -4.04 12.36 4.19
CA LEU A 135 -2.89 11.88 4.95
C LEU A 135 -2.94 10.36 5.14
N TRP A 136 -4.11 9.82 5.46
CA TRP A 136 -4.33 8.39 5.59
C TRP A 136 -4.04 7.65 4.27
N GLN A 137 -4.48 8.22 3.15
CA GLN A 137 -4.28 7.65 1.83
C GLN A 137 -2.80 7.64 1.42
N VAL A 138 -2.03 8.68 1.77
CA VAL A 138 -0.57 8.68 1.59
C VAL A 138 0.09 7.53 2.35
N VAL A 139 -0.32 7.30 3.61
CA VAL A 139 0.19 6.16 4.40
C VAL A 139 -0.13 4.83 3.72
N ILE A 140 -1.35 4.65 3.21
CA ILE A 140 -1.73 3.45 2.47
C ILE A 140 -0.85 3.29 1.22
N VAL A 141 -0.68 4.32 0.40
CA VAL A 141 0.17 4.25 -0.81
C VAL A 141 1.58 3.78 -0.45
N VAL A 142 2.19 4.36 0.57
CA VAL A 142 3.52 3.95 1.03
C VAL A 142 3.52 2.49 1.50
N LEU A 143 2.51 2.06 2.27
CA LEU A 143 2.35 0.66 2.70
C LEU A 143 2.21 -0.31 1.52
N THR A 144 1.61 0.12 0.40
CA THR A 144 1.45 -0.74 -0.78
C THR A 144 2.72 -0.92 -1.60
N ILE A 145 3.71 -0.03 -1.45
CA ILE A 145 5.02 -0.16 -2.12
C ILE A 145 5.89 -1.21 -1.42
N PHE A 146 5.82 -1.32 -0.09
CA PHE A 146 6.60 -2.31 0.69
C PHE A 146 6.50 -3.77 0.20
N PRO A 147 5.31 -4.35 -0.04
CA PRO A 147 5.24 -5.73 -0.53
C PRO A 147 5.82 -5.89 -1.94
N ALA A 148 5.75 -4.86 -2.80
CA ALA A 148 6.35 -4.92 -4.13
C ALA A 148 7.90 -4.98 -4.05
N GLU A 149 8.50 -4.21 -3.14
CA GLU A 149 9.95 -4.24 -2.88
C GLU A 149 10.43 -5.58 -2.31
N LEU A 150 9.63 -6.20 -1.42
CA LEU A 150 9.93 -7.52 -0.86
C LEU A 150 9.98 -8.61 -1.94
N VAL A 151 9.05 -8.59 -2.90
CA VAL A 151 9.03 -9.54 -4.03
C VAL A 151 10.25 -9.36 -4.92
N LYS A 152 10.56 -8.11 -5.30
CA LYS A 152 11.74 -7.82 -6.13
C LYS A 152 13.04 -8.32 -5.47
N THR A 153 13.18 -8.10 -4.16
CA THR A 153 14.35 -8.57 -3.42
C THR A 153 14.44 -10.10 -3.38
N ALA A 154 13.30 -10.80 -3.27
CA ALA A 154 13.27 -12.27 -3.32
C ALA A 154 13.67 -12.82 -4.70
N ASP A 155 13.21 -12.18 -5.79
CA ASP A 155 13.57 -12.55 -7.16
C ASP A 155 15.07 -12.32 -7.43
N ASP A 156 15.61 -11.18 -6.98
CA ASP A 156 17.04 -10.85 -7.12
C ASP A 156 17.93 -11.88 -6.40
N ILE A 157 17.54 -12.33 -5.20
CA ILE A 157 18.26 -13.39 -4.47
C ILE A 157 18.20 -14.73 -5.22
N GLY A 158 17.02 -15.10 -5.75
CA GLY A 158 16.85 -16.34 -6.51
C GLY A 158 17.71 -16.40 -7.76
N SER A 159 17.79 -15.30 -8.51
CA SER A 159 18.64 -15.20 -9.70
C SER A 159 20.15 -15.28 -9.37
N GLY A 160 20.58 -14.71 -8.24
CA GLY A 160 21.96 -14.79 -7.76
C GLY A 160 22.38 -16.21 -7.36
N ILE A 161 21.48 -16.98 -6.72
CA ILE A 161 21.73 -18.39 -6.36
C ILE A 161 21.83 -19.26 -7.62
N ALA A 162 20.96 -19.03 -8.62
CA ALA A 162 21.00 -19.76 -9.88
C ALA A 162 22.31 -19.49 -10.66
N ALA A 163 22.74 -18.23 -10.71
CA ALA A 163 23.99 -17.84 -11.38
C ALA A 163 25.24 -18.44 -10.69
N THR A 164 25.25 -18.50 -9.36
CA THR A 164 26.35 -19.13 -8.62
C THR A 164 26.35 -20.65 -8.79
N HIS A 165 25.19 -21.31 -8.81
CA HIS A 165 25.11 -22.75 -9.08
C HIS A 165 25.67 -23.12 -10.47
N ASP A 166 25.25 -22.39 -11.52
CA ASP A 166 25.78 -22.57 -12.89
C ASP A 166 27.30 -22.32 -12.96
N HIS A 167 27.81 -21.35 -12.20
CA HIS A 167 29.25 -21.10 -12.11
C HIS A 167 30.02 -22.26 -11.47
N TYR A 168 29.52 -22.85 -10.38
CA TYR A 168 30.14 -24.02 -9.75
C TYR A 168 30.08 -25.24 -10.69
N GLU A 169 28.96 -25.48 -11.35
CA GLU A 169 28.81 -26.61 -12.28
C GLU A 169 29.83 -26.53 -13.42
N LYS A 170 30.05 -25.34 -13.99
CA LYS A 170 31.08 -25.10 -15.02
C LYS A 170 32.50 -25.36 -14.51
N LEU A 171 32.81 -25.03 -13.26
CA LEU A 171 34.11 -25.34 -12.65
C LEU A 171 34.32 -26.85 -12.48
N PHE A 172 33.31 -27.59 -12.03
CA PHE A 172 33.37 -29.05 -11.91
C PHE A 172 33.44 -29.74 -13.28
N ALA A 173 32.71 -29.24 -14.28
CA ALA A 173 32.76 -29.73 -15.65
C ALA A 173 34.15 -29.51 -16.28
N LYS A 174 34.80 -28.36 -16.00
CA LYS A 174 36.17 -28.07 -16.46
C LYS A 174 37.21 -28.98 -15.79
N LYS A 175 37.04 -29.29 -14.49
CA LYS A 175 37.93 -30.20 -13.75
C LYS A 175 37.82 -31.66 -14.22
N LYS A 176 36.68 -32.06 -14.80
CA LYS A 176 36.45 -33.40 -15.35
C LYS A 176 37.07 -33.63 -16.74
N ARG A 177 37.56 -32.59 -17.43
CA ARG A 177 38.28 -32.77 -18.69
C ARG A 177 39.73 -33.15 -18.38
N PRO A 178 40.17 -34.39 -18.61
CA PRO A 178 41.59 -34.71 -18.50
C PRO A 178 42.37 -33.84 -19.50
N PRO A 179 43.60 -33.42 -19.17
CA PRO A 179 44.44 -32.72 -20.14
C PRO A 179 44.57 -33.61 -21.37
N ALA A 180 44.28 -33.04 -22.55
CA ALA A 180 44.49 -33.73 -23.82
C ALA A 180 45.94 -34.23 -23.82
N ARG A 181 46.10 -35.55 -23.84
CA ARG A 181 47.40 -36.19 -23.97
C ARG A 181 47.89 -35.82 -25.36
N ASN A 182 48.84 -34.89 -25.43
CA ASN A 182 49.58 -34.66 -26.66
C ASN A 182 50.38 -35.94 -26.92
N ASP A 183 49.88 -36.76 -27.85
CA ASP A 183 50.66 -37.82 -28.46
C ASP A 183 51.70 -37.17 -29.40
N GLU A 184 52.68 -36.51 -28.80
CA GLU A 184 53.92 -36.12 -29.47
C GLU A 184 54.97 -37.21 -29.22
N GLY A 185 55.42 -37.84 -30.31
CA GLY A 185 56.72 -38.49 -30.38
C GLY A 185 56.72 -39.99 -30.12
N ARG A 186 56.48 -40.77 -31.17
CA ARG A 186 57.22 -42.00 -31.52
C ARG A 186 56.74 -42.55 -32.85
N GLN A 187 57.39 -42.15 -33.94
CA GLN A 187 57.93 -43.04 -34.97
C GLN A 187 59.19 -42.39 -35.53
#